data_AF-A0A148KMW3-F1
#
_entry.id   AF-A0A148KMW3-F1
#
_cell.length_a   1.000
_cell.length_b   1.000
_cell.length_c   1.000
_cell.angle_alpha   90.00
_cell.angle_beta   90.00
_cell.angle_gamma   90.00
#
_symmetry.space_group_name_H-M   'P 1'
#
loop_
_entity.id
_entity.type
_entity.pdbx_description
1 polymer ?
#
loop_
_entity_poly.entity_id
_entity_poly.type
_entity_poly.pdbx_seq_one_letter_code
_entity_poly.pdbx_strand_id
1 'polypeptide(L)'
;MDASATDLAQVIQVVVAPVFMLTGIAGFLNVMSGRLGRIVDRARVMERRINIMKNPSYLEVSQNELKNLWRRVKLINRAIGLCVASALFVCGVVVCLFVGDLWLLNFRNAVIALFTISLILLIFALLTFLKEVQLATKTLQMGKELIDEETAS
;
A
#
# COMPACT_ATOMS: atom_id res chain seq x y z
N MET A 1 -7.45 -26.13 39.72
CA MET A 1 -6.92 -24.77 39.95
C MET A 1 -6.41 -24.23 38.60
N ASP A 2 -7.21 -24.42 37.54
CA ASP A 2 -6.76 -24.40 36.14
C ASP A 2 -7.29 -23.18 35.38
N ALA A 3 -8.04 -22.32 36.08
CA ALA A 3 -8.73 -21.18 35.49
C ALA A 3 -7.79 -20.15 34.87
N SER A 4 -6.57 -19.94 35.40
CA SER A 4 -5.66 -18.90 34.88
C SER A 4 -5.01 -19.26 33.53
N ALA A 5 -4.64 -20.54 33.34
CA ALA A 5 -4.04 -20.98 32.08
C ALA A 5 -5.08 -21.04 30.95
N THR A 6 -6.32 -21.44 31.26
CA THR A 6 -7.42 -21.47 30.30
C THR A 6 -7.90 -20.07 29.91
N ASP A 7 -8.00 -19.13 30.85
CA ASP A 7 -8.34 -17.72 30.54
C ASP A 7 -7.28 -17.09 29.62
N LEU A 8 -6.00 -17.27 29.96
CA LEU A 8 -4.90 -16.72 29.16
C LEU A 8 -4.89 -17.31 27.74
N ALA A 9 -5.15 -18.62 27.60
CA ALA A 9 -5.25 -19.28 26.30
C ALA A 9 -6.41 -18.73 25.46
N GLN A 10 -7.56 -18.44 26.08
CA GLN A 10 -8.74 -17.90 25.40
C GLN A 10 -8.49 -16.46 24.92
N VAL A 11 -7.82 -15.63 25.72
CA VAL A 11 -7.45 -14.26 25.34
C VAL A 11 -6.46 -14.25 24.19
N ILE A 12 -5.44 -15.12 24.23
CA ILE A 12 -4.48 -15.27 23.13
C ILE A 12 -5.19 -15.67 21.83
N GLN A 13 -6.13 -16.61 21.86
CA GLN A 13 -6.88 -17.03 20.66
C GLN A 13 -7.67 -15.89 20.02
N VAL A 14 -8.31 -15.04 20.82
CA VAL A 14 -9.08 -13.89 20.34
C VAL A 14 -8.16 -12.83 19.71
N VAL A 15 -6.96 -12.65 20.26
CA VAL A 15 -5.96 -11.68 19.78
C VAL A 15 -5.21 -12.16 18.53
N VAL A 16 -5.02 -13.47 18.36
CA VAL A 16 -4.26 -14.03 17.22
C VAL A 16 -4.90 -13.68 15.87
N ALA A 17 -6.23 -13.61 15.76
CA ALA A 17 -6.91 -13.29 14.50
C ALA A 17 -6.55 -11.90 13.93
N PRO A 18 -6.65 -10.79 14.68
CA PRO A 18 -6.19 -9.47 14.20
C PRO A 18 -4.67 -9.38 14.03
N VAL A 19 -3.86 -10.07 14.84
CA VAL A 19 -2.41 -10.08 14.65
C VAL A 19 -2.01 -10.78 13.34
N PHE A 20 -2.71 -11.85 12.95
CA PHE A 20 -2.51 -12.52 11.66
C PHE A 20 -2.75 -11.57 10.48
N MET A 21 -3.72 -10.66 10.59
CA MET A 21 -3.97 -9.63 9.58
C MET A 21 -2.79 -8.67 9.40
N LEU A 22 -2.03 -8.35 10.46
CA LEU A 22 -0.82 -7.51 10.36
C LEU A 22 0.23 -8.15 9.46
N THR A 23 0.40 -9.48 9.51
CA THR A 23 1.31 -10.20 8.62
C THR A 23 0.89 -10.05 7.16
N GLY A 24 -0.43 -10.14 6.88
CA GLY A 24 -0.97 -9.87 5.55
C GLY A 24 -0.68 -8.44 5.09
N ILE A 25 -0.89 -7.45 5.96
CA ILE A 25 -0.58 -6.04 5.68
C ILE A 25 0.91 -5.85 5.39
N ALA A 26 1.81 -6.47 6.17
CA ALA A 26 3.25 -6.41 5.94
C ALA A 26 3.63 -6.97 4.56
N GLY A 27 3.01 -8.08 4.15
CA GLY A 27 3.17 -8.64 2.81
C GLY A 27 2.76 -7.66 1.71
N PHE A 28 1.60 -7.02 1.85
CA PHE A 28 1.15 -6.00 0.89
C PHE A 28 2.06 -4.78 0.85
N LEU A 29 2.51 -4.28 2.01
CA LEU A 29 3.44 -3.17 2.11
C LEU A 29 4.78 -3.47 1.43
N ASN A 30 5.28 -4.70 1.55
CA ASN A 30 6.50 -5.12 0.88
C ASN A 30 6.35 -5.07 -0.65
N VAL A 31 5.23 -5.59 -1.17
CA VAL A 31 4.93 -5.56 -2.62
C VAL A 31 4.78 -4.12 -3.13
N MET A 32 4.07 -3.26 -2.40
CA MET A 32 3.90 -1.85 -2.76
C MET A 32 5.24 -1.09 -2.71
N SER A 33 6.05 -1.30 -1.67
CA SER A 33 7.36 -0.65 -1.51
C SER A 33 8.34 -1.11 -2.59
N GLY A 34 8.38 -2.39 -2.92
CA GLY A 34 9.20 -2.92 -4.01
C GLY A 34 8.80 -2.40 -5.39
N ARG A 35 7.51 -2.11 -5.61
CA ARG A 35 7.05 -1.42 -6.83
C ARG A 35 7.41 0.06 -6.84
N LEU A 36 7.21 0.75 -5.72
CA LEU A 36 7.56 2.16 -5.57
C LEU A 36 9.04 2.39 -5.85
N GLY A 37 9.92 1.57 -5.26
CA GLY A 37 11.37 1.63 -5.49
C GLY A 37 11.71 1.55 -6.97
N ARG A 38 11.20 0.54 -7.68
CA ARG A 38 11.43 0.39 -9.13
C ARG A 38 10.94 1.58 -9.96
N ILE A 39 9.82 2.21 -9.59
CA ILE A 39 9.27 3.37 -10.30
C ILE A 39 10.10 4.62 -10.00
N VAL A 40 10.50 4.83 -8.74
CA VAL A 40 11.36 5.96 -8.32
C VAL A 40 12.74 5.85 -8.94
N ASP A 41 13.32 4.66 -9.00
CA ASP A 41 14.62 4.44 -9.64
C ASP A 41 14.55 4.76 -11.14
N ARG A 42 13.49 4.32 -11.82
CA ARG A 42 13.23 4.70 -13.23
C ARG A 42 13.04 6.21 -13.39
N ALA A 43 12.33 6.87 -12.48
CA ALA A 43 12.14 8.33 -12.51
C ALA A 43 13.47 9.07 -12.41
N ARG A 44 14.31 8.68 -11.46
CA ARG A 44 15.63 9.27 -11.24
C ARG A 44 16.58 9.05 -12.42
N VAL A 45 16.56 7.86 -13.04
CA VAL A 45 17.37 7.59 -14.23
C VAL A 45 16.91 8.46 -15.40
N MET A 46 15.59 8.62 -15.60
CA MET A 46 15.05 9.47 -16.66
C MET A 46 15.39 10.96 -16.42
N GLU A 47 15.21 11.45 -15.20
CA GLU A 47 15.58 12.82 -14.80
C GLU A 47 17.06 13.12 -15.05
N ARG A 48 17.94 12.15 -14.78
CA ARG A 48 19.37 12.29 -15.06
C ARG A 48 19.66 12.35 -16.57
N ARG A 49 18.95 11.56 -17.40
CA ARG A 49 19.08 11.61 -18.86
C ARG A 49 18.59 12.93 -19.45
N ILE A 50 17.48 13.46 -18.94
CA ILE A 50 16.92 14.77 -19.35
C ILE A 50 17.92 15.90 -19.08
N ASN A 51 18.57 15.89 -17.92
CA ASN A 51 19.58 16.91 -17.58
C ASN A 51 20.84 16.87 -18.47
N ILE A 52 21.12 15.74 -19.12
CA ILE A 52 22.28 15.58 -20.02
C ILE A 52 21.91 15.93 -21.47
N MET A 53 20.63 15.82 -21.85
CA MET A 53 20.16 16.13 -23.19
C MET A 53 20.00 17.65 -23.41
N LYS A 54 20.66 18.19 -24.43
CA LYS A 54 20.68 19.63 -24.77
C LYS A 54 19.67 20.06 -25.84
N ASN A 55 18.92 19.11 -26.42
CA ASN A 55 18.01 19.38 -27.54
C ASN A 55 16.61 19.82 -27.06
N PRO A 56 16.15 21.04 -27.38
CA PRO A 56 14.90 21.61 -26.84
C PRO A 56 13.62 20.84 -27.23
N SER A 57 13.53 20.27 -28.43
CA SER A 57 12.32 19.52 -28.86
C SER A 57 12.13 18.18 -28.13
N TYR A 58 13.22 17.51 -27.71
CA TYR A 58 13.14 16.25 -26.95
C TYR A 58 13.00 16.48 -25.45
N LEU A 59 13.38 17.67 -24.97
CA LEU A 59 13.26 18.07 -23.56
C LEU A 59 11.79 18.16 -23.11
N GLU A 60 10.91 18.77 -23.89
CA GLU A 60 9.50 18.94 -23.52
C GLU A 60 8.74 17.60 -23.43
N VAL A 61 8.97 16.69 -24.39
CA VAL A 61 8.35 15.36 -24.41
C VAL A 61 8.83 14.55 -23.19
N SER A 62 10.13 14.56 -22.92
CA SER A 62 10.72 13.79 -21.82
C SER A 62 10.34 14.36 -20.43
N GLN A 63 10.15 15.67 -20.30
CA GLN A 63 9.63 16.30 -19.08
C GLN A 63 8.17 15.91 -18.79
N ASN A 64 7.32 15.79 -19.81
CA ASN A 64 5.94 15.34 -19.64
C ASN A 64 5.86 13.88 -19.17
N GLU A 65 6.71 13.00 -19.70
CA GLU A 65 6.83 11.62 -19.22
C GLU A 65 7.31 11.55 -17.77
N LEU A 66 8.31 12.36 -17.39
CA LEU A 66 8.81 12.45 -16.03
C LEU A 66 7.70 12.91 -15.04
N LYS A 67 6.89 13.90 -15.44
CA LYS A 67 5.75 14.38 -14.64
C LYS A 67 4.69 13.30 -14.44
N ASN A 68 4.44 12.47 -15.45
CA ASN A 68 3.57 11.30 -15.34
C ASN A 68 4.14 10.24 -14.40
N LEU A 69 5.46 10.02 -14.39
CA LEU A 69 6.10 9.09 -13.45
C LEU A 69 6.00 9.56 -12.00
N TRP A 70 6.20 10.86 -11.74
CA TRP A 70 6.02 11.44 -10.40
C TRP A 70 4.57 11.40 -9.90
N ARG A 71 3.58 11.56 -10.79
CA ARG A 71 2.15 11.36 -10.43
C ARG A 71 1.89 9.93 -9.94
N ARG A 72 2.52 8.92 -10.55
CA ARG A 72 2.40 7.52 -10.13
C ARG A 72 3.04 7.27 -8.76
N VAL A 73 4.23 7.82 -8.54
CA VAL A 73 4.90 7.78 -7.22
C VAL A 73 3.98 8.32 -6.12
N LYS A 74 3.30 9.45 -6.36
CA LYS A 74 2.37 10.04 -5.39
C LYS A 74 1.14 9.16 -5.13
N LEU A 75 0.61 8.48 -6.15
CA LEU A 75 -0.52 7.54 -6.00
C LEU A 75 -0.13 6.30 -5.16
N ILE A 76 1.03 5.69 -5.44
CA ILE A 76 1.52 4.56 -4.65
C ILE A 76 1.78 4.97 -3.21
N ASN A 77 2.43 6.12 -3.00
CA ASN A 77 2.71 6.59 -1.64
C ASN A 77 1.42 6.83 -0.84
N ARG A 78 0.35 7.29 -1.50
CA ARG A 78 -0.98 7.43 -0.87
C ARG A 78 -1.61 6.07 -0.54
N ALA A 79 -1.45 5.06 -1.40
CA ALA A 79 -1.91 3.70 -1.11
C ALA A 79 -1.15 3.08 0.08
N ILE A 80 0.17 3.27 0.14
CA ILE A 80 1.01 2.86 1.29
C ILE A 80 0.53 3.54 2.56
N GLY A 81 0.28 4.85 2.52
CA GLY A 81 -0.24 5.60 3.67
C GLY A 81 -1.57 5.05 4.21
N LEU A 82 -2.51 4.71 3.32
CA LEU A 82 -3.78 4.07 3.70
C LEU A 82 -3.57 2.67 4.30
N CYS A 83 -2.62 1.91 3.77
CA CYS A 83 -2.28 0.57 4.26
C CYS A 83 -1.63 0.62 5.65
N VAL A 84 -0.70 1.55 5.88
CA VAL A 84 -0.11 1.82 7.20
C VAL A 84 -1.16 2.31 8.19
N ALA A 85 -2.09 3.17 7.76
CA ALA A 85 -3.19 3.61 8.61
C ALA A 85 -4.09 2.43 9.01
N SER A 86 -4.41 1.51 8.10
CA SER A 86 -5.12 0.27 8.43
C SER A 86 -4.38 -0.54 9.50
N ALA A 87 -3.07 -0.74 9.36
CA ALA A 87 -2.24 -1.44 10.34
C ALA A 87 -2.28 -0.75 11.72
N LEU A 88 -2.23 0.58 11.78
CA LEU A 88 -2.36 1.32 13.05
C LEU A 88 -3.70 1.04 13.74
N PHE A 89 -4.81 1.00 12.99
CA PHE A 89 -6.11 0.62 13.55
C PHE A 89 -6.12 -0.83 14.06
N VAL A 90 -5.48 -1.78 13.36
CA VAL A 90 -5.33 -3.17 13.85
C VAL A 90 -4.52 -3.22 15.14
N CYS A 91 -3.40 -2.47 15.22
CA CYS A 91 -2.64 -2.36 16.47
C CYS A 91 -3.50 -1.81 17.61
N GLY A 92 -4.38 -0.83 17.33
CA GLY A 92 -5.36 -0.32 18.29
C GLY A 92 -6.35 -1.40 18.76
N VAL A 93 -6.86 -2.24 17.85
CA VAL A 93 -7.72 -3.38 18.18
C VAL A 93 -7.03 -4.33 19.14
N VAL A 94 -5.76 -4.67 18.88
CA VAL A 94 -4.97 -5.56 19.75
C VAL A 94 -4.81 -4.96 21.14
N VAL A 95 -4.46 -3.66 21.24
CA VAL A 95 -4.36 -2.96 22.53
C VAL A 95 -5.69 -2.95 23.27
N CYS A 96 -6.81 -2.65 22.59
CA CYS A 96 -8.14 -2.65 23.20
C CYS A 96 -8.57 -4.04 23.70
N LEU A 97 -8.20 -5.12 23.01
CA LEU A 97 -8.48 -6.49 23.46
C LEU A 97 -7.73 -6.82 24.75
N PHE A 98 -6.43 -6.51 24.82
CA PHE A 98 -5.64 -6.71 26.04
C PHE A 98 -6.11 -5.85 27.20
N VAL A 99 -6.40 -4.56 26.96
CA VAL A 99 -6.85 -3.65 28.02
C VAL A 99 -8.26 -4.00 28.51
N GLY A 100 -9.16 -4.39 27.60
CA GLY A 100 -10.51 -4.80 27.97
C GLY A 100 -10.54 -6.06 28.83
N ASP A 101 -9.64 -6.99 28.55
CA ASP A 101 -9.44 -8.18 29.37
C ASP A 101 -8.89 -7.85 30.77
N LEU A 102 -7.88 -6.97 30.85
CA LEU A 102 -7.27 -6.56 32.12
C LEU A 102 -8.20 -5.73 33.02
N TRP A 103 -9.13 -4.93 32.46
CA TRP A 103 -9.97 -3.99 33.21
C TRP A 103 -11.44 -4.40 33.35
N LEU A 104 -11.85 -5.60 32.87
CA LEU A 104 -13.26 -6.08 32.89
C LEU A 104 -14.26 -5.08 32.25
N LEU A 105 -13.77 -4.19 31.40
CA LEU A 105 -14.58 -3.17 30.73
C LEU A 105 -15.06 -3.69 29.37
N ASN A 106 -16.35 -3.48 29.08
CA ASN A 106 -16.99 -3.91 27.85
C ASN A 106 -16.59 -3.04 26.63
N PHE A 107 -15.32 -3.06 26.21
CA PHE A 107 -14.84 -2.37 24.98
C PHE A 107 -15.24 -3.08 23.68
N ARG A 108 -16.14 -4.07 23.75
CA ARG A 108 -16.61 -4.87 22.61
C ARG A 108 -17.00 -4.00 21.41
N ASN A 109 -17.79 -2.95 21.63
CA ASN A 109 -18.26 -2.09 20.54
C ASN A 109 -17.12 -1.26 19.92
N ALA A 110 -16.13 -0.84 20.71
CA ALA A 110 -14.96 -0.11 20.21
C ALA A 110 -14.05 -1.01 19.37
N VAL A 111 -13.79 -2.23 19.82
CA VAL A 111 -13.01 -3.25 19.10
C VAL A 111 -13.64 -3.55 17.73
N ILE A 112 -14.95 -3.79 17.69
CA ILE A 112 -15.68 -4.04 16.45
C ILE A 112 -15.57 -2.83 15.50
N ALA A 113 -15.81 -1.62 16.00
CA ALA A 113 -15.73 -0.41 15.19
C ALA A 113 -14.32 -0.17 14.61
N LEU A 114 -13.28 -0.28 15.44
CA LEU A 114 -11.88 -0.12 15.02
C LEU A 114 -11.47 -1.16 13.97
N PHE A 115 -11.87 -2.41 14.17
CA PHE A 115 -11.55 -3.50 13.23
C PHE A 115 -12.26 -3.32 11.89
N THR A 116 -13.55 -2.95 11.90
CA THR A 116 -14.29 -2.64 10.67
C THR A 116 -13.69 -1.45 9.92
N ILE A 117 -13.32 -0.37 10.62
CA ILE A 117 -12.65 0.79 10.01
C ILE A 117 -11.31 0.37 9.40
N SER A 118 -10.54 -0.47 10.09
CA SER A 118 -9.26 -0.99 9.57
C SER A 118 -9.44 -1.76 8.27
N LEU A 119 -10.43 -2.66 8.20
CA LEU A 119 -10.74 -3.43 6.99
C LEU A 119 -11.18 -2.54 5.83
N ILE A 120 -12.03 -1.55 6.10
CA ILE A 120 -12.46 -0.57 5.09
C ILE A 120 -11.25 0.19 4.54
N LEU A 121 -10.36 0.67 5.42
CA LEU A 121 -9.12 1.33 5.02
C LEU A 121 -8.21 0.43 4.18
N LEU A 122 -8.10 -0.85 4.53
CA LEU A 122 -7.33 -1.83 3.77
C LEU A 122 -7.91 -2.04 2.37
N ILE A 123 -9.23 -2.15 2.26
CA ILE A 123 -9.92 -2.24 0.96
C ILE A 123 -9.62 -1.00 0.11
N PHE A 124 -9.74 0.21 0.67
CA PHE A 124 -9.41 1.44 -0.05
C PHE A 124 -7.94 1.52 -0.46
N ALA A 125 -7.01 1.06 0.39
CA ALA A 125 -5.59 0.96 0.07
C ALA A 125 -5.35 0.03 -1.13
N LEU A 126 -5.94 -1.17 -1.10
CA LEU A 126 -5.83 -2.16 -2.17
C LEU A 126 -6.48 -1.68 -3.47
N LEU A 127 -7.64 -1.02 -3.43
CA LEU A 127 -8.26 -0.44 -4.62
C LEU A 127 -7.43 0.70 -5.22
N THR A 128 -6.84 1.55 -4.38
CA THR A 128 -5.93 2.62 -4.85
C THR A 128 -4.69 2.03 -5.50
N PHE A 129 -4.12 0.99 -4.89
CA PHE A 129 -3.01 0.24 -5.46
C PHE A 129 -3.41 -0.42 -6.79
N LEU A 130 -4.55 -1.10 -6.86
CA LEU A 130 -5.05 -1.75 -8.09
C LEU A 130 -5.22 -0.75 -9.24
N LYS A 131 -5.78 0.44 -8.97
CA LYS A 131 -5.91 1.51 -9.96
C LYS A 131 -4.56 1.96 -10.49
N GLU A 132 -3.54 2.07 -9.63
CA GLU A 132 -2.17 2.35 -10.07
C GLU A 132 -1.62 1.24 -10.96
N VAL A 133 -1.83 -0.03 -10.57
CA VAL A 133 -1.37 -1.18 -11.35
C VAL A 133 -1.96 -1.17 -12.75
N GLN A 134 -3.27 -0.91 -12.85
CA GLN A 134 -3.95 -0.84 -14.13
C GLN A 134 -3.44 0.31 -15.00
N LEU A 135 -3.17 1.49 -14.42
CA LEU A 135 -2.53 2.60 -15.14
C LEU A 135 -1.12 2.24 -15.62
N ALA A 136 -0.35 1.51 -14.81
CA ALA A 136 0.99 1.08 -15.18
C ALA A 136 0.98 0.12 -16.37
N THR A 137 0.06 -0.85 -16.37
CA THR A 137 -0.07 -1.84 -17.45
C THR A 137 -0.57 -1.22 -18.74
N LYS A 138 -1.57 -0.32 -18.70
CA LYS A 138 -2.11 0.32 -19.91
C LYS A 138 -1.07 1.13 -20.69
N THR A 139 -0.13 1.78 -20.01
CA THR A 139 0.94 2.54 -20.67
C THR A 139 1.98 1.67 -21.35
N LEU A 140 2.21 0.44 -20.86
CA LEU A 140 3.10 -0.51 -21.52
C LEU A 140 2.49 -1.09 -22.81
N GLN A 141 1.16 -1.20 -22.89
CA GLN A 141 0.46 -1.62 -24.10
C GLN A 141 0.55 -0.56 -25.21
N MET A 142 0.28 0.71 -24.89
CA MET A 142 0.38 1.80 -25.89
C MET A 142 1.82 2.02 -26.38
N GLY A 143 2.83 1.80 -25.53
CA GLY A 143 4.23 1.88 -25.94
C GLY A 143 4.64 0.78 -26.92
N LYS A 144 3.90 -0.33 -27.01
CA LYS A 144 4.17 -1.40 -27.98
C LYS A 144 3.55 -1.08 -29.35
N GLU A 145 2.34 -0.52 -29.38
CA GLU A 145 1.68 -0.09 -30.64
C GLU A 145 2.46 0.99 -31.39
N LEU A 146 3.09 1.94 -30.68
CA LEU A 146 3.88 3.00 -31.33
C LEU A 146 5.20 2.48 -31.95
N ILE A 147 5.80 1.44 -31.37
CA ILE A 147 7.02 0.82 -31.92
C ILE A 147 6.66 -0.05 -33.15
N ASP A 148 5.48 -0.69 -33.13
CA ASP A 148 4.99 -1.46 -34.27
C ASP A 148 4.60 -0.53 -35.46
N GLU A 149 4.12 0.71 -35.21
CA GLU A 149 3.90 1.71 -36.28
C GLU A 149 5.21 2.30 -36.84
N GLU A 150 6.22 2.57 -36.00
CA GLU A 150 7.51 3.13 -36.45
C GLU A 150 8.40 2.08 -37.18
N THR A 151 8.20 0.79 -36.92
CA THR A 151 8.89 -0.30 -37.64
C THR A 151 8.15 -0.78 -38.89
N ALA A 152 6.89 -0.39 -39.06
CA ALA A 152 6.08 -0.68 -40.25
C ALA A 152 6.08 0.46 -41.30
N SER A 153 6.73 1.59 -41.01
CA SER A 153 6.97 2.70 -41.94
C SER A 153 8.42 2.76 -42.44
#